data_AF-A0A2D9Z5N6-F1
#
_entry.id   AF-A0A2D9Z5N6-F1
#
_cell.length_a   1.000
_cell.length_b   1.000
_cell.length_c   1.000
_cell.angle_alpha   90.00
_cell.angle_beta   90.00
_cell.angle_gamma   90.00
#
_symmetry.space_group_name_H-M   'P 1'
#
loop_
_entity.id
_entity.type
_entity.pdbx_description
1 polymer ?
#
loop_
_entity_poly.entity_id
_entity_poly.type
_entity_poly.pdbx_seq_one_letter_code
_entity_poly.pdbx_strand_id
1 'polypeptide(L)'
;MQWLSEFGIWIGGGTLLFCVVIAFYYLRKNRKAPSTDDRVNLTIAIGQLPQKPVVTEPFRLEIYGSPVRIRALVLAPIGRGQMLPDKEHFGNILNHFVPNFTDILEAHQPIFRQWPEQLSSSGFIQSFFNNLAIPNKGQGTIWCSIAGKIEVIGASYLIGMVCSTDIPNSLSQITVQHPGQWLDILRVHQS
;
A
#
# COMPACT_ATOMS: atom_id res chain seq x y z
N MET A 1 50.39 6.37 -40.42
CA MET A 1 49.89 6.08 -39.05
C MET A 1 48.54 6.78 -38.84
N GLN A 2 47.41 6.21 -39.27
CA GLN A 2 46.06 6.76 -38.94
C GLN A 2 44.86 5.86 -39.28
N TRP A 3 45.03 4.76 -40.03
CA TRP A 3 43.91 3.93 -40.52
C TRP A 3 43.48 2.76 -39.60
N LEU A 4 44.22 2.44 -38.53
CA LEU A 4 43.90 1.31 -37.63
C LEU A 4 43.07 1.69 -36.40
N SER A 5 42.86 2.99 -36.13
CA SER A 5 42.05 3.46 -35.00
C SER A 5 40.56 3.59 -35.31
N GLU A 6 40.14 3.59 -36.57
CA GLU A 6 38.73 3.79 -36.92
C GLU A 6 37.89 2.51 -36.81
N PHE A 7 38.48 1.34 -37.03
CA PHE A 7 37.75 0.06 -36.92
C PHE A 7 37.45 -0.36 -35.47
N GLY A 8 38.29 0.04 -34.51
CA GLY A 8 38.07 -0.27 -33.09
C GLY A 8 36.88 0.49 -32.48
N ILE A 9 36.56 1.67 -33.02
CA ILE A 9 35.46 2.52 -32.52
C ILE A 9 34.11 1.98 -32.98
N TRP A 10 34.03 1.43 -34.19
CA TRP A 10 32.78 0.86 -34.74
C TRP A 10 32.34 -0.42 -34.02
N ILE A 11 33.29 -1.28 -33.62
CA ILE A 11 32.97 -2.52 -32.88
C ILE A 11 32.52 -2.18 -31.45
N GLY A 12 33.19 -1.23 -30.79
CA GLY A 12 32.79 -0.77 -29.46
C GLY A 12 31.41 -0.11 -29.43
N GLY A 13 31.12 0.74 -30.41
CA GLY A 13 29.82 1.43 -30.51
C GLY A 13 28.66 0.47 -30.77
N GLY A 14 28.85 -0.52 -31.65
CA GLY A 14 27.82 -1.52 -31.96
C GLY A 14 27.47 -2.41 -30.77
N THR A 15 28.48 -2.89 -30.03
CA THR A 15 28.25 -3.74 -28.85
C THR A 15 27.57 -2.96 -27.72
N LEU A 16 28.00 -1.72 -27.46
CA LEU A 16 27.44 -0.90 -26.39
C LEU A 16 25.98 -0.52 -26.70
N LEU A 17 25.67 -0.18 -27.95
CA LEU A 17 24.30 0.11 -28.38
C LEU A 17 23.40 -1.13 -28.31
N PHE A 18 23.92 -2.31 -28.69
CA PHE A 18 23.20 -3.57 -28.56
C PHE A 18 22.92 -3.94 -27.09
N CYS A 19 23.89 -3.77 -26.19
CA CYS A 19 23.71 -3.96 -24.75
C CYS A 19 22.68 -2.99 -24.16
N VAL A 20 22.70 -1.72 -24.57
CA VAL A 20 21.72 -0.72 -24.14
C VAL A 20 20.32 -1.06 -24.65
N VAL A 21 20.17 -1.50 -25.90
CA VAL A 21 18.87 -1.91 -26.45
C VAL A 21 18.32 -3.15 -25.75
N ILE A 22 19.16 -4.15 -25.46
CA ILE A 22 18.76 -5.33 -24.70
C ILE A 22 18.39 -4.96 -23.26
N ALA A 23 19.22 -4.16 -22.59
CA ALA A 23 18.92 -3.69 -21.23
C ALA A 23 17.62 -2.90 -21.20
N PHE A 24 17.41 -1.99 -22.17
CA PHE A 24 16.18 -1.23 -22.30
C PHE A 24 14.97 -2.13 -22.61
N TYR A 25 15.14 -3.15 -23.45
CA TYR A 25 14.11 -4.14 -23.75
C TYR A 25 13.74 -4.96 -22.51
N TYR A 26 14.72 -5.41 -21.71
CA TYR A 26 14.47 -6.14 -20.46
C TYR A 26 13.87 -5.24 -19.37
N LEU A 27 14.34 -4.00 -19.23
CA LEU A 27 13.79 -3.01 -18.31
C LEU A 27 12.34 -2.64 -18.69
N ARG A 28 12.04 -2.55 -19.99
CA ARG A 28 10.69 -2.27 -20.49
C ARG A 28 9.78 -3.51 -20.46
N LYS A 29 10.32 -4.72 -20.61
CA LYS A 29 9.58 -5.98 -20.45
C LYS A 29 9.18 -6.27 -19.00
N ASN A 30 9.96 -5.79 -18.02
CA ASN A 30 9.55 -5.78 -16.61
C ASN A 30 8.56 -4.68 -16.26
N ARG A 31 8.36 -3.68 -17.13
CA ARG A 31 7.20 -2.80 -17.10
C ARG A 31 6.02 -3.48 -17.82
N LYS A 32 5.62 -4.65 -17.36
CA LYS A 32 4.32 -5.21 -17.77
C LYS A 32 3.25 -4.25 -17.27
N ALA A 33 2.54 -3.62 -18.20
CA ALA A 33 1.23 -3.06 -17.93
C ALA A 33 0.38 -4.15 -17.26
N PRO A 34 -0.38 -3.83 -16.19
CA PRO A 34 -1.17 -4.83 -15.50
C PRO A 34 -2.14 -5.46 -16.51
N SER A 35 -1.95 -6.76 -16.76
CA SER A 35 -2.79 -7.56 -17.64
C SER A 35 -4.21 -7.64 -17.09
N THR A 36 -5.18 -7.29 -17.92
CA THR A 36 -6.62 -7.19 -17.63
C THR A 36 -7.32 -8.53 -17.37
N ASP A 37 -6.60 -9.62 -17.07
CA ASP A 37 -7.19 -10.96 -16.89
C ASP A 37 -6.54 -11.80 -15.77
N ASP A 38 -5.90 -11.15 -14.79
CA ASP A 38 -5.71 -11.77 -13.48
C ASP A 38 -6.96 -11.45 -12.65
N ARG A 39 -7.74 -12.46 -12.26
CA ARG A 39 -8.76 -12.29 -11.21
C ARG A 39 -8.06 -11.66 -10.00
N VAL A 40 -8.26 -10.36 -9.80
CA VAL A 40 -7.58 -9.62 -8.73
C VAL A 40 -7.93 -10.32 -7.43
N ASN A 41 -6.94 -10.96 -6.82
CA ASN A 41 -7.15 -11.65 -5.56
C ASN A 41 -7.32 -10.58 -4.47
N LEU A 42 -8.58 -10.31 -4.14
CA LEU A 42 -8.97 -9.35 -3.11
C LEU A 42 -8.77 -9.93 -1.70
N THR A 43 -8.63 -11.26 -1.56
CA THR A 43 -8.56 -11.92 -0.27
C THR A 43 -7.25 -11.59 0.46
N ILE A 44 -7.37 -11.15 1.71
CA ILE A 44 -6.24 -10.99 2.63
C ILE A 44 -6.34 -12.09 3.68
N ALA A 45 -5.51 -13.12 3.55
CA ALA A 45 -5.42 -14.21 4.50
C ALA A 45 -4.67 -13.75 5.76
N ILE A 46 -5.41 -13.18 6.72
CA ILE A 46 -4.85 -12.62 7.96
C ILE A 46 -4.03 -13.65 8.75
N GLY A 47 -4.47 -14.91 8.79
CA GLY A 47 -3.73 -15.99 9.44
C GLY A 47 -2.35 -16.29 8.81
N GLN A 48 -2.08 -15.81 7.59
CA GLN A 48 -0.79 -15.95 6.92
C GLN A 48 0.08 -14.69 7.03
N LEU A 49 -0.44 -13.61 7.62
CA LEU A 49 0.32 -12.38 7.80
C LEU A 49 1.39 -12.57 8.90
N PRO A 50 2.63 -12.09 8.71
CA PRO A 50 3.67 -12.20 9.72
C PRO A 50 3.26 -11.52 11.03
N GLN A 51 3.28 -12.28 12.13
CA GLN A 51 3.12 -11.73 13.47
C GLN A 51 4.50 -11.20 13.91
N LYS A 52 4.62 -9.89 14.05
CA LYS A 52 5.80 -9.19 14.60
C LYS A 52 5.34 -8.38 15.83
N PRO A 53 6.21 -7.95 16.73
CA PRO A 53 5.80 -6.98 17.75
C PRO A 53 5.35 -5.65 17.13
N VAL A 54 4.54 -4.91 17.88
CA VAL A 54 4.23 -3.51 17.58
C VAL A 54 5.52 -2.68 17.55
N VAL A 55 5.58 -1.70 16.66
CA VAL A 55 6.68 -0.73 16.60
C VAL A 55 6.26 0.51 17.38
N THR A 56 7.10 0.94 18.31
CA THR A 56 6.86 2.15 19.10
C THR A 56 7.77 3.31 18.71
N GLU A 57 8.87 3.05 17.99
CA GLU A 57 9.88 4.04 17.60
C GLU A 57 10.16 4.01 16.09
N PRO A 58 10.45 5.15 15.45
CA PRO A 58 10.40 6.51 16.01
C PRO A 58 8.95 7.03 16.20
N PHE A 59 7.99 6.37 15.55
CA PHE A 59 6.57 6.73 15.62
C PHE A 59 5.75 5.55 16.12
N ARG A 60 4.89 5.81 17.10
CA ARG A 60 3.88 4.86 17.59
C ARG A 60 2.53 5.19 16.95
N LEU A 61 1.99 4.24 16.20
CA LEU A 61 0.64 4.30 15.66
C LEU A 61 -0.35 3.67 16.62
N GLU A 62 -1.47 4.33 16.86
CA GLU A 62 -2.56 3.83 17.70
C GLU A 62 -3.89 3.85 16.95
N ILE A 63 -4.73 2.84 17.24
CA ILE A 63 -6.16 2.81 16.87
C ILE A 63 -6.95 2.83 18.17
N TYR A 64 -7.76 3.88 18.37
CA TYR A 64 -8.54 4.10 19.60
C TYR A 64 -7.70 3.90 20.89
N GLY A 65 -6.46 4.42 20.89
CA GLY A 65 -5.54 4.33 22.03
C GLY A 65 -4.79 3.00 22.18
N SER A 66 -5.06 2.00 21.33
CA SER A 66 -4.29 0.75 21.33
C SER A 66 -3.13 0.83 20.33
N PRO A 67 -1.87 0.61 20.75
CA PRO A 67 -0.73 0.56 19.85
C PRO A 67 -0.88 -0.57 18.82
N VAL A 68 -0.67 -0.24 17.55
CA VAL A 68 -0.87 -1.16 16.44
C VAL A 68 0.31 -1.15 15.46
N ARG A 69 0.51 -2.29 14.80
CA ARG A 69 1.36 -2.41 13.62
C ARG A 69 0.51 -2.71 12.39
N ILE A 70 0.73 -1.95 11.32
CA ILE A 70 0.07 -2.17 10.03
C ILE A 70 0.69 -3.41 9.37
N ARG A 71 -0.16 -4.31 8.87
CA ARG A 71 0.22 -5.61 8.28
C ARG A 71 -0.17 -5.74 6.83
N ALA A 72 -1.31 -5.17 6.49
CA ALA A 72 -1.72 -5.02 5.10
C ALA A 72 -2.29 -3.63 4.91
N LEU A 73 -1.98 -3.05 3.75
CA LEU A 73 -2.53 -1.79 3.29
C LEU A 73 -3.18 -2.04 1.93
N VAL A 74 -4.47 -1.78 1.84
CA VAL A 74 -5.27 -1.84 0.63
C VAL A 74 -5.59 -0.43 0.17
N LEU A 75 -5.44 -0.20 -1.12
CA LEU A 75 -5.89 1.02 -1.76
C LEU A 75 -6.68 0.77 -3.02
N ALA A 76 -7.71 1.59 -3.21
CA ALA A 76 -8.50 1.62 -4.42
C ALA A 76 -8.84 3.06 -4.84
N PRO A 77 -8.86 3.36 -6.15
CA PRO A 77 -9.49 4.59 -6.64
C PRO A 77 -11.01 4.52 -6.49
N ILE A 78 -11.65 5.67 -6.29
CA ILE A 78 -13.11 5.80 -6.22
C ILE A 78 -13.63 6.67 -7.36
N GLY A 79 -14.68 6.19 -8.02
CA GLY A 79 -15.27 6.88 -9.17
C GLY A 79 -14.54 6.59 -10.48
N ARG A 80 -15.17 7.00 -11.60
CA ARG A 80 -14.83 6.53 -12.94
C ARG A 80 -13.53 7.13 -13.49
N GLY A 81 -12.69 6.26 -14.05
CA GLY A 81 -11.48 6.67 -14.78
C GLY A 81 -10.39 7.21 -13.87
N GLN A 82 -10.51 7.02 -12.56
CA GLN A 82 -9.49 7.39 -11.60
C GLN A 82 -8.44 6.28 -11.52
N MET A 83 -7.18 6.65 -11.70
CA MET A 83 -6.06 5.74 -11.46
C MET A 83 -5.41 6.11 -10.13
N LEU A 84 -4.82 5.11 -9.48
CA LEU A 84 -3.94 5.42 -8.37
C LEU A 84 -2.71 6.19 -8.90
N PRO A 85 -2.23 7.18 -8.14
CA PRO A 85 -1.06 7.95 -8.50
C PRO A 85 0.17 7.03 -8.57
N ASP A 86 1.21 7.49 -9.28
CA ASP A 86 2.48 6.78 -9.30
C ASP A 86 3.09 6.67 -7.88
N LYS A 87 4.07 5.77 -7.71
CA LYS A 87 4.66 5.49 -6.40
C LYS A 87 5.31 6.70 -5.74
N GLU A 88 5.81 7.65 -6.52
CA GLU A 88 6.50 8.84 -6.02
C GLU A 88 5.51 9.84 -5.42
N HIS A 89 4.41 10.12 -6.12
CA HIS A 89 3.33 10.96 -5.62
C HIS A 89 2.52 10.28 -4.51
N PHE A 90 2.53 8.95 -4.50
CA PHE A 90 1.82 8.14 -3.53
C PHE A 90 2.30 8.33 -2.09
N GLY A 91 3.62 8.40 -1.85
CA GLY A 91 4.16 8.68 -0.51
C GLY A 91 3.75 10.05 0.02
N ASN A 92 3.74 11.06 -0.85
CA ASN A 92 3.28 12.41 -0.49
C ASN A 92 1.80 12.40 -0.10
N ILE A 93 0.97 11.67 -0.83
CA ILE A 93 -0.47 11.55 -0.55
C ILE A 93 -0.73 10.90 0.80
N LEU A 94 0.01 9.83 1.08
CA LEU A 94 -0.06 9.13 2.36
C LEU A 94 0.34 10.01 3.54
N ASN A 95 1.36 10.85 3.38
CA ASN A 95 1.79 11.79 4.42
C ASN A 95 0.80 12.96 4.63
N HIS A 96 -0.02 13.29 3.63
CA HIS A 96 -1.12 14.24 3.80
C HIS A 96 -2.31 13.61 4.56
N PHE A 97 -2.51 12.30 4.41
CA PHE A 97 -3.54 11.56 5.11
C PHE A 97 -3.22 11.42 6.61
N VAL A 98 -2.02 10.96 6.94
CA VAL A 98 -1.52 10.86 8.31
C VAL A 98 -0.08 11.39 8.32
N PRO A 99 0.28 12.30 9.25
CA PRO A 99 1.66 12.79 9.34
C PRO A 99 2.66 11.63 9.54
N ASN A 100 3.79 11.69 8.84
CA ASN A 100 4.88 10.69 8.89
C ASN A 100 4.44 9.26 8.53
N PHE A 101 3.31 9.10 7.81
CA PHE A 101 2.79 7.78 7.50
C PHE A 101 3.74 6.94 6.64
N THR A 102 4.51 7.56 5.76
CA THR A 102 5.52 6.85 4.94
C THR A 102 6.58 6.19 5.82
N ASP A 103 7.10 6.90 6.83
CA ASP A 103 8.09 6.36 7.78
C ASP A 103 7.49 5.23 8.61
N ILE A 104 6.22 5.37 9.02
CA ILE A 104 5.47 4.32 9.71
C ILE A 104 5.35 3.07 8.82
N LEU A 105 5.01 3.23 7.54
CA LEU A 105 4.89 2.12 6.60
C LEU A 105 6.24 1.45 6.34
N GLU A 106 7.33 2.21 6.27
CA GLU A 106 8.68 1.67 6.13
C GLU A 106 9.07 0.82 7.34
N ALA A 107 8.83 1.31 8.56
CA ALA A 107 9.08 0.56 9.78
C ALA A 107 8.16 -0.67 9.93
N HIS A 108 6.89 -0.53 9.54
CA HIS A 108 5.89 -1.59 9.67
C HIS A 108 6.08 -2.70 8.63
N GLN A 109 6.53 -2.35 7.41
CA GLN A 109 6.66 -3.21 6.24
C GLN A 109 5.36 -4.00 5.93
N PRO A 110 4.22 -3.32 5.72
CA PRO A 110 2.98 -4.02 5.42
C PRO A 110 2.97 -4.56 4.00
N ILE A 111 2.15 -5.59 3.77
CA ILE A 111 1.84 -6.06 2.43
C ILE A 111 0.93 -5.04 1.75
N PHE A 112 1.37 -4.50 0.62
CA PHE A 112 0.58 -3.59 -0.18
C PHE A 112 -0.31 -4.35 -1.18
N ARG A 113 -1.57 -3.90 -1.30
CA ARG A 113 -2.55 -4.43 -2.24
C ARG A 113 -3.27 -3.28 -2.93
N GLN A 114 -3.13 -3.23 -4.24
CA GLN A 114 -3.92 -2.35 -5.08
C GLN A 114 -5.18 -3.09 -5.53
N TRP A 115 -6.32 -2.51 -5.24
CA TRP A 115 -7.62 -2.98 -5.66
C TRP A 115 -8.10 -2.18 -6.89
N PRO A 116 -8.98 -2.78 -7.70
CA PRO A 116 -9.55 -2.08 -8.85
C PRO A 116 -10.42 -0.90 -8.41
N GLU A 117 -10.75 -0.05 -9.36
CA GLU A 117 -11.68 1.06 -9.18
C GLU A 117 -12.98 0.61 -8.50
N GLN A 118 -13.44 1.41 -7.54
CA GLN A 118 -14.66 1.14 -6.78
C GLN A 118 -15.72 2.19 -7.10
N LEU A 119 -16.96 1.74 -7.25
CA LEU A 119 -18.11 2.61 -7.54
C LEU A 119 -18.54 3.44 -6.33
N SER A 120 -18.27 2.96 -5.11
CA SER A 120 -18.64 3.65 -3.87
C SER A 120 -17.72 3.28 -2.70
N SER A 121 -17.68 4.14 -1.69
CA SER A 121 -16.99 3.86 -0.43
C SER A 121 -17.62 2.70 0.34
N SER A 122 -18.96 2.65 0.40
CA SER A 122 -19.68 1.58 1.09
C SER A 122 -19.43 0.20 0.48
N GLY A 123 -19.42 0.12 -0.86
CA GLY A 123 -19.13 -1.12 -1.59
C GLY A 123 -17.71 -1.61 -1.33
N PHE A 124 -16.74 -0.70 -1.33
CA PHE A 124 -15.37 -1.03 -0.95
C PHE A 124 -15.25 -1.51 0.49
N ILE A 125 -15.82 -0.80 1.46
CA ILE A 125 -15.74 -1.16 2.88
C ILE A 125 -16.32 -2.56 3.10
N GLN A 126 -17.50 -2.83 2.52
CA GLN A 126 -18.12 -4.15 2.60
C GLN A 126 -17.24 -5.23 1.96
N SER A 127 -16.72 -4.96 0.75
CA SER A 127 -15.84 -5.89 0.04
C SER A 127 -14.54 -6.15 0.81
N PHE A 128 -13.91 -5.10 1.34
CA PHE A 128 -12.72 -5.17 2.18
C PHE A 128 -12.95 -6.11 3.34
N PHE A 129 -13.96 -5.85 4.18
CA PHE A 129 -14.24 -6.69 5.35
C PHE A 129 -14.68 -8.11 5.02
N ASN A 130 -15.40 -8.33 3.92
CA ASN A 130 -15.78 -9.67 3.47
C ASN A 130 -14.57 -10.48 2.98
N ASN A 131 -13.56 -9.81 2.43
CA ASN A 131 -12.32 -10.43 1.97
C ASN A 131 -11.25 -10.55 3.06
N LEU A 132 -11.58 -10.17 4.31
CA LEU A 132 -10.75 -10.41 5.49
C LEU A 132 -11.24 -11.63 6.27
N ALA A 133 -10.36 -12.61 6.46
CA ALA A 133 -10.61 -13.71 7.40
C ALA A 133 -10.04 -13.38 8.79
N ILE A 134 -10.66 -12.43 9.52
CA ILE A 134 -10.24 -12.10 10.90
C ILE A 134 -10.60 -13.27 11.83
N PRO A 135 -9.62 -13.89 12.51
CA PRO A 135 -9.92 -14.93 13.50
C PRO A 135 -10.56 -14.33 14.76
N ASN A 136 -11.52 -15.04 15.34
CA ASN A 136 -12.19 -14.67 16.60
C ASN A 136 -12.74 -13.23 16.59
N LYS A 137 -13.38 -12.83 15.49
CA LYS A 137 -13.92 -11.49 15.26
C LYS A 137 -14.73 -11.01 16.47
N GLY A 138 -14.27 -9.95 17.13
CA GLY A 138 -14.94 -9.33 18.29
C GLY A 138 -14.88 -10.13 19.60
N GLN A 139 -14.11 -11.22 19.67
CA GLN A 139 -14.03 -12.11 20.83
C GLN A 139 -12.59 -12.21 21.37
N GLY A 140 -11.89 -11.08 21.45
CA GLY A 140 -10.48 -11.06 21.89
C GLY A 140 -9.56 -11.60 20.80
N THR A 141 -9.07 -10.71 19.95
CA THR A 141 -8.11 -11.03 18.88
C THR A 141 -7.04 -9.95 18.82
N ILE A 142 -5.82 -10.32 18.43
CA ILE A 142 -4.77 -9.32 18.19
C ILE A 142 -5.04 -8.50 16.92
N TRP A 143 -5.98 -8.95 16.08
CA TRP A 143 -6.23 -8.38 14.77
C TRP A 143 -7.34 -7.33 14.83
N CYS A 144 -7.07 -6.19 14.22
CA CYS A 144 -8.11 -5.22 13.91
C CYS A 144 -7.97 -4.74 12.47
N SER A 145 -9.03 -4.18 11.93
CA SER A 145 -9.02 -3.62 10.58
C SER A 145 -9.85 -2.37 10.53
N ILE A 146 -9.45 -1.44 9.67
CA ILE A 146 -10.10 -0.15 9.52
C ILE A 146 -10.18 0.20 8.05
N ALA A 147 -11.33 0.69 7.59
CA ALA A 147 -11.52 1.05 6.19
C ALA A 147 -12.40 2.28 6.02
N GLY A 148 -12.09 3.07 5.00
CA GLY A 148 -12.89 4.23 4.64
C GLY A 148 -12.30 5.06 3.51
N LYS A 149 -12.89 6.24 3.32
CA LYS A 149 -12.48 7.20 2.30
C LYS A 149 -11.47 8.20 2.85
N ILE A 150 -10.46 8.52 2.06
CA ILE A 150 -9.51 9.62 2.31
C ILE A 150 -9.62 10.64 1.18
N GLU A 151 -9.36 11.89 1.51
CA GLU A 151 -9.36 13.00 0.55
C GLU A 151 -7.99 13.67 0.60
N VAL A 152 -7.32 13.73 -0.54
CA VAL A 152 -5.97 14.28 -0.65
C VAL A 152 -5.84 15.07 -1.95
N ILE A 153 -5.48 16.35 -1.83
CA ILE A 153 -5.20 17.27 -2.95
C ILE A 153 -6.28 17.19 -4.05
N GLY A 154 -7.55 17.30 -3.64
CA GLY A 154 -8.70 17.30 -4.57
C GLY A 154 -9.07 15.94 -5.18
N ALA A 155 -8.36 14.86 -4.85
CA ALA A 155 -8.71 13.50 -5.21
C ALA A 155 -9.26 12.73 -3.99
N SER A 156 -10.12 11.75 -4.24
CA SER A 156 -10.59 10.82 -3.22
C SER A 156 -10.02 9.43 -3.50
N TYR A 157 -9.63 8.74 -2.43
CA TYR A 157 -9.19 7.34 -2.49
C TYR A 157 -9.87 6.54 -1.38
N LEU A 158 -9.85 5.23 -1.52
CA LEU A 158 -10.34 4.29 -0.53
C LEU A 158 -9.16 3.53 0.05
N ILE A 159 -9.10 3.49 1.38
CA ILE A 159 -8.02 2.87 2.13
C ILE A 159 -8.60 1.85 3.10
N GLY A 160 -7.96 0.68 3.14
CA GLY A 160 -8.21 -0.37 4.11
C GLY A 160 -6.90 -0.78 4.76
N MET A 161 -6.87 -0.85 6.08
CA MET A 161 -5.71 -1.29 6.85
C MET A 161 -6.08 -2.51 7.68
N VAL A 162 -5.20 -3.51 7.65
CA VAL A 162 -5.20 -4.61 8.61
C VAL A 162 -4.05 -4.38 9.57
N CYS A 163 -4.36 -4.40 10.85
CA CYS A 163 -3.44 -4.08 11.94
C CYS A 163 -3.39 -5.22 12.95
N SER A 164 -2.26 -5.33 13.64
CA SER A 164 -2.07 -6.24 14.78
C SER A 164 -1.62 -5.48 16.02
N THR A 165 -2.12 -5.86 17.18
CA THR A 165 -1.66 -5.41 18.51
C THR A 165 -0.79 -6.50 19.18
N ASP A 166 -0.08 -6.14 20.25
CA ASP A 166 0.65 -7.14 21.06
C ASP A 166 -0.27 -7.90 22.02
N ILE A 167 -1.39 -7.29 22.41
CA ILE A 167 -2.37 -7.83 23.37
C ILE A 167 -3.73 -8.00 22.67
N PRO A 168 -4.47 -9.10 22.89
CA PRO A 168 -5.81 -9.25 22.34
C PRO A 168 -6.74 -8.09 22.69
N ASN A 169 -7.55 -7.67 21.72
CA ASN A 169 -8.47 -6.55 21.84
C ASN A 169 -9.85 -6.89 21.23
N SER A 170 -10.80 -5.96 21.38
CA SER A 170 -12.18 -6.07 20.85
C SER A 170 -12.46 -5.14 19.67
N LEU A 171 -11.43 -4.51 19.09
CA LEU A 171 -11.56 -3.49 18.03
C LEU A 171 -12.12 -4.07 16.72
N SER A 172 -11.71 -5.29 16.36
CA SER A 172 -12.30 -6.06 15.25
C SER A 172 -12.32 -5.31 13.89
N GLN A 173 -13.45 -4.75 13.48
CA GLN A 173 -13.63 -4.03 12.21
C GLN A 173 -14.16 -2.63 12.49
N ILE A 174 -13.48 -1.61 11.95
CA ILE A 174 -13.79 -0.21 12.18
C ILE A 174 -14.09 0.45 10.84
N THR A 175 -15.30 0.96 10.69
CA THR A 175 -15.68 1.73 9.51
C THR A 175 -15.47 3.21 9.76
N VAL A 176 -14.74 3.87 8.86
CA VAL A 176 -14.60 5.33 8.84
C VAL A 176 -15.68 5.90 7.92
N GLN A 177 -16.65 6.57 8.50
CA GLN A 177 -17.86 7.06 7.83
C GLN A 177 -17.60 8.35 7.04
N HIS A 178 -16.75 9.24 7.58
CA HIS A 178 -16.36 10.49 6.93
C HIS A 178 -14.86 10.77 7.11
N PRO A 179 -14.21 11.50 6.19
CA PRO A 179 -12.75 11.69 6.21
C PRO A 179 -12.19 12.25 7.52
N GLY A 180 -12.88 13.19 8.17
CA GLY A 180 -12.43 13.76 9.45
C GLY A 180 -12.30 12.74 10.59
N GLN A 181 -13.09 11.66 10.56
CA GLN A 181 -13.10 10.64 11.62
C GLN A 181 -11.77 9.86 11.69
N TRP A 182 -10.95 9.87 10.62
CA TRP A 182 -9.62 9.26 10.67
C TRP A 182 -8.76 9.83 11.80
N LEU A 183 -8.86 11.12 12.09
CA LEU A 183 -8.09 11.80 13.14
C LEU A 183 -8.54 11.42 14.55
N ASP A 184 -9.80 11.02 14.70
CA ASP A 184 -10.33 10.54 15.98
C ASP A 184 -9.87 9.11 16.27
N ILE A 185 -9.73 8.31 15.21
CA ILE A 185 -9.44 6.88 15.31
C ILE A 185 -7.93 6.61 15.32
N LEU A 186 -7.20 7.20 14.38
CA LEU A 186 -5.75 7.03 14.20
C LEU A 186 -5.01 8.14 14.91
N ARG A 187 -4.09 7.75 15.80
CA ARG A 187 -3.18 8.68 16.46
C ARG A 187 -1.75 8.27 16.20
N VAL A 188 -0.92 9.24 15.87
CA VAL A 188 0.52 9.05 15.72
C VAL A 188 1.19 9.83 16.83
N HIS A 189 2.01 9.14 17.61
CA HIS A 189 2.85 9.72 18.63
C HIS A 189 4.31 9.59 18.19
N GLN A 190 5.07 10.67 18.32
CA GLN A 190 6.53 10.61 18.27
C GLN A 190 7.02 10.16 19.64
N SER A 191 7.79 9.07 19.68
CA SER A 191 8.37 8.53 20.93
C SER A 191 9.72 9.17 21.23
#